data_AF-A0A947KCC6-F1
#
_entry.id   AF-A0A947KCC6-F1
#
_cell.length_a   1.000
_cell.length_b   1.000
_cell.length_c   1.000
_cell.angle_alpha   90.00
_cell.angle_beta   90.00
_cell.angle_gamma   90.00
#
_symmetry.space_group_name_H-M   'P 1'
#
loop_
_entity.id
_entity.type
_entity.pdbx_description
1 polymer ?
#
loop_
_entity_poly.entity_id
_entity_poly.type
_entity_poly.pdbx_seq_one_letter_code
_entity_poly.pdbx_strand_id
1 'polypeptide(L)'
;YYGEQIKTWLDCELDFNPNLFIDLYSWRVLAFGEVYAPILNIPEYDLRFRKTIAVNQDTVIGFYHGPDNTIENIWLDGVGQMACAFMAYGDKYRGYFYANQLDKLIFKKQINGKTVHGIPYTVNQTGGYDWVNPNSGFLSTIAWYIFAKNEFNPLYFKDGETL
;
A
#
# COMPACT_ATOMS: atom_id res chain seq x y z
N TYR A 1 -3.22 -2.61 -25.99
CA TYR A 1 -4.19 -1.53 -26.30
C TYR A 1 -4.63 -0.82 -25.04
N TYR A 2 -5.36 -1.47 -24.11
CA TYR A 2 -5.79 -0.82 -22.87
C TYR A 2 -4.65 -0.41 -21.92
N GLY A 3 -3.58 -1.21 -21.81
CA GLY A 3 -2.41 -0.86 -20.99
C GLY A 3 -1.78 0.49 -21.38
N GLU A 4 -1.63 0.76 -22.68
CA GLU A 4 -1.11 2.04 -23.19
C GLU A 4 -2.07 3.20 -22.94
N GLN A 5 -3.39 2.96 -22.99
CA GLN A 5 -4.39 3.99 -22.64
C GLN A 5 -4.33 4.34 -21.15
N ILE A 6 -4.22 3.33 -20.28
CA ILE A 6 -4.07 3.51 -18.83
C ILE A 6 -2.78 4.25 -18.51
N LYS A 7 -1.66 3.86 -19.15
CA LYS A 7 -0.37 4.53 -19.03
C LYS A 7 -0.47 6.00 -19.43
N THR A 8 -1.02 6.29 -20.61
CA THR A 8 -1.20 7.67 -21.10
C THR A 8 -2.04 8.50 -20.13
N TRP A 9 -3.12 7.93 -19.61
CA TRP A 9 -3.97 8.59 -18.62
C TRP A 9 -3.22 8.85 -17.30
N LEU A 10 -2.49 7.86 -16.77
CA LEU A 10 -1.67 8.03 -15.56
C LEU A 10 -0.58 9.08 -15.74
N ASP A 11 0.05 9.14 -16.92
CA ASP A 11 1.04 10.16 -17.26
C ASP A 11 0.38 11.55 -17.18
N CYS A 12 -0.80 11.76 -17.78
CA CYS A 12 -1.51 13.03 -17.66
C CYS A 12 -1.91 13.36 -16.21
N GLU A 13 -2.58 12.46 -15.51
CA GLU A 13 -3.15 12.78 -14.19
C GLU A 13 -2.07 13.07 -13.14
N LEU A 14 -1.02 12.25 -13.08
CA LEU A 14 0.01 12.38 -12.06
C LEU A 14 1.00 13.52 -12.34
N ASP A 15 1.20 13.89 -13.61
CA ASP A 15 2.06 15.02 -13.98
C ASP A 15 1.39 16.37 -13.63
N PHE A 16 0.06 16.44 -13.67
CA PHE A 16 -0.70 17.67 -13.35
C PHE A 16 -1.28 17.70 -11.93
N ASN A 17 -1.42 16.56 -11.25
CA ASN A 17 -1.96 16.48 -9.90
C ASN A 17 -1.16 15.49 -9.00
N PRO A 18 -0.13 15.96 -8.29
CA PRO A 18 0.64 15.13 -7.35
C PRO A 18 -0.08 14.92 -6.00
N ASN A 19 -1.36 15.27 -5.88
CA ASN A 19 -2.16 15.08 -4.68
C ASN A 19 -3.17 13.93 -4.83
N LEU A 20 -2.95 13.06 -5.81
CA LEU A 20 -3.79 11.88 -6.05
C LEU A 20 -3.56 10.78 -5.00
N PHE A 21 -4.40 9.74 -5.05
CA PHE A 21 -4.33 8.61 -4.16
C PHE A 21 -3.11 7.72 -4.42
N ILE A 22 -2.51 7.17 -3.35
CA ILE A 22 -1.21 6.46 -3.40
C ILE A 22 -1.23 5.16 -4.22
N ASP A 23 -2.41 4.58 -4.43
CA ASP A 23 -2.60 3.41 -5.28
C ASP A 23 -2.19 3.71 -6.72
N LEU A 24 -2.50 4.89 -7.26
CA LEU A 24 -2.09 5.28 -8.62
C LEU A 24 -0.56 5.33 -8.78
N TYR A 25 0.17 5.73 -7.73
CA TYR A 25 1.64 5.79 -7.73
C TYR A 25 2.22 4.39 -7.74
N SER A 26 1.79 3.55 -6.79
CA SER A 26 2.28 2.18 -6.65
C SER A 26 1.90 1.32 -7.86
N TRP A 27 0.67 1.43 -8.37
CA TRP A 27 0.22 0.69 -9.54
C TRP A 27 1.00 1.08 -10.79
N ARG A 28 1.30 2.37 -11.00
CA ARG A 28 2.11 2.80 -12.16
C ARG A 28 3.46 2.10 -12.19
N VAL A 29 4.13 2.02 -11.04
CA VAL A 29 5.44 1.34 -10.92
C VAL A 29 5.29 -0.17 -11.06
N LEU A 30 4.31 -0.77 -10.41
CA LEU A 30 4.08 -2.22 -10.47
C LEU A 30 3.69 -2.68 -11.90
N ALA A 31 2.92 -1.88 -12.63
CA ALA A 31 2.42 -2.21 -13.95
C ALA A 31 3.42 -1.88 -15.07
N PHE A 32 4.06 -0.70 -15.02
CA PHE A 32 4.85 -0.16 -16.13
C PHE A 32 6.36 -0.04 -15.84
N GLY A 33 6.79 -0.45 -14.64
CA GLY A 33 8.19 -0.67 -14.32
C GLY A 33 8.93 0.52 -13.70
N GLU A 34 10.24 0.30 -13.53
CA GLU A 34 11.14 1.12 -12.71
C GLU A 34 11.29 2.58 -13.15
N VAL A 35 11.06 2.90 -14.43
CA VAL A 35 11.17 4.26 -14.95
C VAL A 35 10.24 5.24 -14.23
N TYR A 36 9.14 4.73 -13.67
CA TYR A 36 8.15 5.50 -12.92
C TYR A 36 8.43 5.56 -11.41
N ALA A 37 9.43 4.83 -10.91
CA ALA A 37 9.75 4.74 -9.49
C ALA A 37 9.96 6.08 -8.76
N PRO A 38 10.51 7.15 -9.37
CA PRO A 38 10.70 8.43 -8.67
C PRO A 38 9.42 9.00 -8.06
N ILE A 39 8.24 8.66 -8.60
CA ILE A 39 6.96 9.16 -8.10
C ILE A 39 6.63 8.66 -6.69
N LEU A 40 7.18 7.50 -6.30
CA LEU A 40 6.98 6.91 -4.96
C LEU A 40 7.66 7.74 -3.85
N ASN A 41 8.59 8.62 -4.21
CA ASN A 41 9.22 9.53 -3.26
C ASN A 41 8.24 10.59 -2.74
N ILE A 42 7.17 10.89 -3.47
CA ILE A 42 6.15 11.86 -3.03
C ILE A 42 5.47 11.37 -1.74
N PRO A 43 4.78 10.22 -1.72
CA PRO A 43 4.17 9.73 -0.48
C PRO A 43 5.21 9.37 0.59
N GLU A 44 6.45 9.00 0.22
CA GLU A 44 7.53 8.71 1.18
C GLU A 44 7.97 9.94 1.99
N TYR A 45 8.07 11.10 1.36
CA TYR A 45 8.64 12.29 1.99
C TYR A 45 7.61 13.37 2.35
N ASP A 46 6.35 13.19 1.95
CA ASP A 46 5.25 14.08 2.28
C ASP A 46 4.42 13.55 3.46
N LEU A 47 4.43 14.28 4.58
CA LEU A 47 3.71 13.95 5.82
C LEU A 47 2.18 14.01 5.69
N ARG A 48 1.66 14.61 4.61
CA ARG A 48 0.24 14.52 4.27
C ARG A 48 -0.14 13.08 3.94
N PHE A 49 0.78 12.31 3.36
CA PHE A 49 0.62 10.88 3.09
C PHE A 49 1.23 10.02 4.19
N ARG A 50 2.53 10.18 4.48
CA ARG A 50 3.26 9.32 5.41
C ARG A 50 2.88 9.61 6.86
N LYS A 51 2.44 8.57 7.56
CA LYS A 51 2.00 8.64 8.96
C LYS A 51 2.89 7.80 9.85
N THR A 52 3.02 8.23 11.10
CA THR A 52 3.69 7.51 12.17
C THR A 52 2.74 7.44 13.35
N ILE A 53 2.19 6.26 13.62
CA ILE A 53 1.09 6.07 14.58
C ILE A 53 1.51 5.03 15.61
N ALA A 54 1.25 5.33 16.89
CA ALA A 54 1.40 4.36 17.96
C ALA A 54 0.21 3.38 17.92
N VAL A 55 0.49 2.09 17.76
CA VAL A 55 -0.50 1.01 17.79
C VAL A 55 -0.03 -0.03 18.80
N ASN A 56 -0.81 -0.23 19.86
CA ASN A 56 -0.42 -1.04 21.01
C ASN A 56 0.89 -0.54 21.66
N GLN A 57 1.94 -1.37 21.65
CA GLN A 57 3.28 -1.06 22.19
C GLN A 57 4.28 -0.71 21.07
N ASP A 58 3.83 -0.70 19.82
CA ASP A 58 4.67 -0.48 18.64
C ASP A 58 4.39 0.88 18.00
N THR A 59 5.41 1.44 17.37
CA THR A 59 5.25 2.54 16.42
C THR A 59 5.18 1.99 15.01
N VAL A 60 4.10 2.30 14.30
CA VAL A 60 3.87 1.88 12.92
C VAL A 60 4.06 3.07 12.00
N ILE A 61 4.82 2.87 10.93
CA ILE A 61 4.98 3.87 9.86
C ILE A 61 4.27 3.34 8.62
N GLY A 62 3.51 4.19 7.94
CA GLY A 62 2.80 3.80 6.73
C GLY A 62 2.26 5.00 5.99
N PHE A 63 1.26 4.78 5.14
CA PHE A 63 0.69 5.81 4.29
C PHE A 63 -0.82 5.90 4.51
N TYR A 64 -1.35 7.11 4.56
CA TYR A 64 -2.75 7.36 4.30
C TYR A 64 -3.00 7.38 2.79
N HIS A 65 -4.22 7.03 2.35
CA HIS A 65 -4.50 6.83 0.93
C HIS A 65 -4.36 8.11 0.10
N GLY A 66 -4.53 9.29 0.70
CA GLY A 66 -4.41 10.60 0.05
C GLY A 66 -3.64 11.60 0.91
N PRO A 67 -3.38 12.82 0.40
CA PRO A 67 -2.66 13.84 1.15
C PRO A 67 -3.58 14.58 2.12
N ASP A 68 -3.49 14.26 3.40
CA ASP A 68 -4.24 14.97 4.45
C ASP A 68 -3.41 15.05 5.74
N ASN A 69 -3.05 16.26 6.18
CA ASN A 69 -2.26 16.46 7.40
C ASN A 69 -3.09 16.45 8.70
N THR A 70 -4.42 16.37 8.60
CA THR A 70 -5.33 16.33 9.75
C THR A 70 -5.73 14.91 10.13
N ILE A 71 -5.53 13.95 9.22
CA ILE A 71 -5.84 12.54 9.45
C ILE A 71 -4.63 11.79 10.01
N GLU A 72 -4.85 11.18 11.17
CA GLU A 72 -3.95 10.24 11.81
C GLU A 72 -4.45 8.82 11.59
N ASN A 73 -4.32 8.32 10.36
CA ASN A 73 -4.67 6.94 10.00
C ASN A 73 -3.74 6.39 8.92
N ILE A 74 -3.59 5.07 8.86
CA ILE A 74 -2.79 4.37 7.85
C ILE A 74 -3.72 3.43 7.09
N TRP A 75 -3.65 3.49 5.76
CA TRP A 75 -4.34 2.59 4.86
C TRP A 75 -3.43 1.40 4.49
N LEU A 76 -3.79 0.21 4.98
CA LEU A 76 -2.87 -0.92 5.06
C LEU A 76 -2.73 -1.68 3.74
N ASP A 77 -3.74 -1.64 2.88
CA ASP A 77 -3.60 -2.08 1.48
C ASP A 77 -2.51 -1.27 0.78
N GLY A 78 -2.57 0.06 0.90
CA GLY A 78 -1.59 0.97 0.30
C GLY A 78 -0.17 0.75 0.83
N VAL A 79 0.00 0.42 2.12
CA VAL A 79 1.32 0.06 2.67
C VAL A 79 1.88 -1.20 1.97
N GLY A 80 1.06 -2.24 1.81
CA GLY A 80 1.49 -3.45 1.10
C GLY A 80 1.76 -3.22 -0.39
N GLN A 81 0.94 -2.40 -1.06
CA GLN A 81 1.14 -1.98 -2.45
C GLN A 81 2.47 -1.23 -2.63
N MET A 82 2.72 -0.23 -1.78
CA MET A 82 3.97 0.54 -1.79
C MET A 82 5.17 -0.35 -1.52
N ALA A 83 5.07 -1.28 -0.57
CA ALA A 83 6.14 -2.25 -0.30
C ALA A 83 6.48 -3.08 -1.54
N CYS A 84 5.47 -3.62 -2.24
CA CYS A 84 5.66 -4.33 -3.49
C CYS A 84 6.29 -3.44 -4.56
N ALA A 85 5.82 -2.19 -4.69
CA ALA A 85 6.32 -1.25 -5.69
C ALA A 85 7.81 -0.93 -5.46
N PHE A 86 8.22 -0.68 -4.21
CA PHE A 86 9.62 -0.50 -3.84
C PHE A 86 10.50 -1.69 -4.23
N MET A 87 10.05 -2.91 -3.94
CA MET A 87 10.78 -4.12 -4.33
C MET A 87 10.86 -4.29 -5.84
N ALA A 88 9.78 -3.98 -6.56
CA ALA A 88 9.68 -4.18 -8.01
C ALA A 88 10.71 -3.35 -8.80
N TYR A 89 11.07 -2.14 -8.34
CA TYR A 89 12.13 -1.34 -8.97
C TYR A 89 13.52 -1.52 -8.33
N GLY A 90 13.66 -2.43 -7.36
CA GLY A 90 14.94 -2.79 -6.77
C GLY A 90 15.29 -2.10 -5.45
N ASP A 91 14.46 -1.20 -4.92
CA ASP A 91 14.62 -0.66 -3.56
C ASP A 91 14.05 -1.61 -2.51
N LYS A 92 14.74 -2.74 -2.36
CA LYS A 92 14.32 -3.80 -1.43
C LYS A 92 14.35 -3.34 0.02
N TYR A 93 15.22 -2.41 0.40
CA TYR A 93 15.27 -1.91 1.78
C TYR A 93 13.99 -1.18 2.17
N ARG A 94 13.50 -0.25 1.34
CA ARG A 94 12.20 0.41 1.58
C ARG A 94 11.04 -0.58 1.47
N GLY A 95 11.11 -1.50 0.51
CA GLY A 95 10.15 -2.59 0.39
C GLY A 95 10.00 -3.40 1.68
N TYR A 96 11.11 -3.95 2.19
CA TYR A 96 11.11 -4.74 3.41
C TYR A 96 10.73 -3.91 4.63
N PHE A 97 11.17 -2.65 4.69
CA PHE A 97 10.79 -1.75 5.77
C PHE A 97 9.27 -1.67 5.90
N TYR A 98 8.54 -1.37 4.82
CA TYR A 98 7.08 -1.25 4.83
C TYR A 98 6.36 -2.59 4.98
N ALA A 99 6.86 -3.65 4.35
CA ALA A 99 6.31 -4.99 4.54
C ALA A 99 6.38 -5.42 6.02
N ASN A 100 7.45 -5.07 6.72
CA ASN A 100 7.64 -5.36 8.15
C ASN A 100 6.80 -4.44 9.06
N GLN A 101 6.28 -3.30 8.58
CA GLN A 101 5.33 -2.51 9.36
C GLN A 101 3.99 -3.23 9.50
N LEU A 102 3.59 -4.03 8.50
CA LEU A 102 2.38 -4.84 8.55
C LEU A 102 2.48 -5.97 9.58
N ASP A 103 3.68 -6.49 9.87
CA ASP A 103 3.88 -7.53 10.90
C ASP A 103 3.38 -7.07 12.29
N LYS A 104 3.54 -5.78 12.60
CA LYS A 104 3.12 -5.16 13.87
C LYS A 104 1.60 -5.07 14.02
N LEU A 105 0.87 -5.26 12.93
CA LEU A 105 -0.58 -5.09 12.85
C LEU A 105 -1.31 -6.42 12.69
N ILE A 106 -0.58 -7.54 12.66
CA ILE A 106 -1.19 -8.87 12.66
C ILE A 106 -1.78 -9.14 14.04
N PHE A 107 -3.10 -9.26 14.09
CA PHE A 107 -3.81 -9.69 15.29
C PHE A 107 -4.22 -11.16 15.21
N LYS A 108 -4.44 -11.76 16.38
CA LYS A 108 -4.93 -13.14 16.52
C LYS A 108 -6.37 -13.14 16.97
N LYS A 109 -7.18 -14.07 16.46
CA LYS A 109 -8.57 -14.27 16.88
C LYS A 109 -8.89 -15.75 16.97
N GLN A 110 -9.74 -16.14 17.92
CA GLN A 110 -10.28 -17.50 17.99
C GLN A 110 -11.58 -17.57 17.22
N ILE A 111 -11.66 -18.49 16.24
CA ILE A 111 -12.88 -18.78 15.49
C ILE A 111 -13.04 -20.30 15.46
N ASN A 112 -14.14 -20.81 16.02
CA ASN A 112 -14.46 -22.25 16.06
C ASN A 112 -13.30 -23.10 16.62
N GLY A 113 -12.66 -22.63 17.69
CA GLY A 113 -11.52 -23.31 18.33
C GLY A 113 -10.20 -23.24 17.56
N LYS A 114 -10.11 -22.46 16.49
CA LYS A 114 -8.89 -22.24 15.71
C LYS A 114 -8.38 -20.81 15.88
N THR A 115 -7.08 -20.68 16.10
CA THR A 115 -6.38 -19.39 16.01
C THR A 115 -6.27 -18.98 14.56
N VAL A 116 -6.91 -17.88 14.19
CA VAL A 116 -6.75 -17.21 12.89
C VAL A 116 -5.96 -15.91 13.08
N HIS A 117 -5.32 -15.46 12.00
CA HIS A 117 -4.60 -14.20 11.95
C HIS A 117 -5.30 -13.25 10.98
N GLY A 118 -5.25 -11.96 11.27
CA GLY A 118 -5.81 -10.93 10.41
C GLY A 118 -5.00 -9.65 10.46
N ILE A 119 -5.14 -8.86 9.40
CA ILE A 119 -4.64 -7.49 9.33
C ILE A 119 -5.85 -6.61 9.00
N PRO A 120 -6.12 -5.53 9.74
CA PRO A 120 -7.25 -4.65 9.46
C PRO A 120 -7.04 -3.87 8.17
N TYR A 121 -8.08 -3.21 7.68
CA TYR A 121 -8.00 -2.36 6.48
C TYR A 121 -7.25 -1.05 6.76
N THR A 122 -7.48 -0.51 7.96
CA THR A 122 -6.87 0.71 8.49
C THR A 122 -6.57 0.54 9.97
N VAL A 123 -5.66 1.36 10.52
CA VAL A 123 -5.31 1.28 11.95
C VAL A 123 -6.38 1.85 12.87
N ASN A 124 -7.20 2.78 12.37
CA ASN A 124 -8.39 3.28 13.05
C ASN A 124 -9.49 3.69 12.04
N GLN A 125 -10.57 4.28 12.54
CA GLN A 125 -11.77 4.62 11.77
C GLN A 125 -11.78 6.04 11.18
N THR A 126 -10.81 6.90 11.52
CA THR A 126 -10.78 8.29 11.04
C THR A 126 -10.52 8.37 9.53
N GLY A 127 -10.92 9.47 8.89
CA GLY A 127 -10.70 9.66 7.45
C GLY A 127 -11.72 8.94 6.57
N GLY A 128 -12.97 8.80 7.02
CA GLY A 128 -14.04 8.14 6.25
C GLY A 128 -14.03 6.61 6.33
N TYR A 129 -13.33 6.05 7.32
CA TYR A 129 -13.23 4.61 7.56
C TYR A 129 -14.08 4.14 8.74
N ASP A 130 -15.18 4.84 9.04
CA ASP A 130 -16.09 4.49 10.14
C ASP A 130 -16.70 3.09 10.00
N TRP A 131 -16.76 2.58 8.78
CA TRP A 131 -17.23 1.24 8.44
C TRP A 131 -16.20 0.13 8.71
N VAL A 132 -14.92 0.48 8.89
CA VAL A 132 -13.86 -0.49 9.16
C VAL A 132 -13.95 -0.94 10.62
N ASN A 133 -13.88 -2.25 10.84
CA ASN A 133 -13.66 -2.81 12.17
C ASN A 133 -12.18 -3.19 12.31
N PRO A 134 -11.38 -2.49 13.15
CA PRO A 134 -9.96 -2.79 13.35
C PRO A 134 -9.67 -4.21 13.90
N ASN A 135 -10.69 -4.90 14.42
CA ASN A 135 -10.60 -6.29 14.89
C ASN A 135 -11.05 -7.33 13.84
N SER A 136 -11.17 -6.92 12.57
CA SER A 136 -11.53 -7.78 11.45
C SER A 136 -10.42 -7.77 10.41
N GLY A 137 -10.09 -8.96 9.89
CA GLY A 137 -9.07 -9.11 8.86
C GLY A 137 -9.66 -8.83 7.48
N PHE A 138 -8.91 -8.12 6.64
CA PHE A 138 -9.31 -7.81 5.28
C PHE A 138 -8.50 -8.60 4.27
N LEU A 139 -9.19 -9.25 3.32
CA LEU A 139 -8.55 -10.15 2.36
C LEU A 139 -7.53 -9.42 1.48
N SER A 140 -7.85 -8.20 1.04
CA SER A 140 -6.95 -7.39 0.21
C SER A 140 -5.67 -7.03 0.95
N THR A 141 -5.77 -6.62 2.21
CA THR A 141 -4.60 -6.27 3.03
C THR A 141 -3.72 -7.49 3.25
N ILE A 142 -4.33 -8.64 3.53
CA ILE A 142 -3.63 -9.92 3.70
C ILE A 142 -2.95 -10.34 2.40
N ALA A 143 -3.61 -10.17 1.24
CA ALA A 143 -3.03 -10.49 -0.06
C ALA A 143 -1.79 -9.63 -0.34
N TRP A 144 -1.89 -8.30 -0.18
CA TRP A 144 -0.76 -7.39 -0.37
C TRP A 144 0.38 -7.65 0.62
N TYR A 145 0.06 -8.01 1.86
CA TYR A 145 1.05 -8.48 2.83
C TYR A 145 1.81 -9.71 2.32
N ILE A 146 1.09 -10.75 1.88
CA ILE A 146 1.69 -11.97 1.36
C ILE A 146 2.54 -11.66 0.12
N PHE A 147 2.05 -10.82 -0.80
CA PHE A 147 2.79 -10.42 -1.99
C PHE A 147 4.09 -9.70 -1.62
N ALA A 148 4.04 -8.72 -0.72
CA ALA A 148 5.22 -7.99 -0.27
C ALA A 148 6.23 -8.90 0.43
N LYS A 149 5.79 -9.78 1.33
CA LYS A 149 6.69 -10.71 2.04
C LYS A 149 7.33 -11.76 1.13
N ASN A 150 6.79 -11.99 -0.05
CA ASN A 150 7.30 -12.94 -1.05
C ASN A 150 7.90 -12.25 -2.29
N GLU A 151 8.11 -10.93 -2.26
CA GLU A 151 8.64 -10.15 -3.38
C GLU A 151 7.86 -10.37 -4.70
N PHE A 152 6.55 -10.60 -4.59
CA PHE A 152 5.69 -10.89 -5.72
C PHE A 152 4.99 -9.62 -6.20
N ASN A 153 5.12 -9.32 -7.50
CA ASN A 153 4.38 -8.24 -8.15
C ASN A 153 3.16 -8.82 -8.89
N PRO A 154 1.92 -8.60 -8.39
CA PRO A 154 0.71 -9.13 -9.01
C PRO A 154 0.25 -8.36 -10.26
N LEU A 155 0.84 -7.19 -10.55
CA LEU A 155 0.42 -6.30 -11.64
C LEU A 155 1.42 -6.21 -12.79
N TYR A 156 2.50 -7.00 -12.75
CA TYR A 156 3.52 -6.94 -13.79
C TYR A 156 2.93 -7.31 -15.15
N PHE A 157 2.85 -6.33 -16.05
CA PHE A 157 2.56 -6.56 -17.45
C PHE A 157 3.86 -6.84 -18.18
N LYS A 158 4.07 -8.09 -18.59
CA LYS A 158 5.15 -8.42 -19.52
C LYS A 158 4.75 -7.91 -20.89
N ASP A 159 5.57 -7.05 -21.49
CA ASP A 159 5.31 -6.51 -22.83
C ASP A 159 4.96 -7.64 -23.81
N GLY A 160 3.72 -7.65 -24.29
CA GLY A 160 3.24 -8.53 -25.36
C GLY A 160 2.48 -9.80 -24.95
N GLU A 161 2.39 -10.15 -23.67
CA GLU A 161 1.55 -11.29 -23.23
C GLU A 161 0.31 -10.76 -22.51
N THR A 162 -0.81 -10.80 -23.22
CA THR A 162 -2.15 -10.65 -22.61
C THR A 162 -2.47 -11.92 -21.85
N LEU A 163 -3.06 -11.78 -20.65
CA LEU A 163 -3.66 -12.89 -19.90
C LEU A 163 -4.72 -13.62 -20.74
#